data_AF-A0A9D8K664-F1
#
_entry.id   AF-A0A9D8K664-F1
#
_cell.length_a   1.000
_cell.length_b   1.000
_cell.length_c   1.000
_cell.angle_alpha   90.00
_cell.angle_beta   90.00
_cell.angle_gamma   90.00
#
_symmetry.space_group_name_H-M   'P 1'
#
loop_
_entity.id
_entity.type
_entity.pdbx_description
1 polymer ?
#
loop_
_entity_poly.entity_id
_entity_poly.type
_entity_poly.pdbx_seq_one_letter_code
_entity_poly.pdbx_strand_id
1 'polypeptide(L)'
;MGRPALSAAPAPPSPRGPAGGAWVSWLMGLVLAIGTGIAPPSAGAGEDSLGQSREQLRRFPFQPDCGGNTQEMVACLWQRRNQDDATLESLLDSPGRLEPWRSSRRQVCLQAARKAEGGSLHPIVWLSCENALNRELLRQIRRPLTQSADL
;
A
#
# COMPACT_ATOMS: atom_id res chain seq x y z
N MET A 1 -42.98 -1.78 25.01
CA MET A 1 -42.50 -0.38 25.03
C MET A 1 -41.00 -0.41 24.79
N GLY A 2 -40.36 0.12 23.76
CA GLY A 2 -40.73 0.69 22.47
C GLY A 2 -39.37 0.88 21.76
N ARG A 3 -39.14 0.21 20.62
CA ARG A 3 -37.93 0.41 19.81
C ARG A 3 -38.17 1.63 18.91
N PRO A 4 -37.30 2.65 18.88
CA PRO A 4 -37.38 3.65 17.82
C PRO A 4 -36.82 3.08 16.51
N ALA A 5 -37.61 3.26 15.46
CA ALA A 5 -37.34 2.90 14.08
C ALA A 5 -36.38 3.91 13.40
N LEU A 6 -35.76 3.44 12.31
CA LEU A 6 -34.90 4.18 11.40
C LEU A 6 -35.52 5.50 10.90
N SER A 7 -34.67 6.49 10.61
CA SER A 7 -34.97 7.50 9.60
C SER A 7 -33.78 7.63 8.65
N ALA A 8 -33.96 7.12 7.43
CA ALA A 8 -33.05 7.31 6.31
C ALA A 8 -33.22 8.74 5.76
N ALA A 9 -32.10 9.42 5.48
CA ALA A 9 -32.11 10.72 4.82
C ALA A 9 -32.19 10.55 3.29
N PRO A 10 -32.96 11.39 2.58
CA PRO A 10 -33.06 11.34 1.11
C PRO A 10 -31.81 11.91 0.43
N ALA A 11 -31.43 11.30 -0.70
CA ALA A 11 -30.33 11.74 -1.55
C ALA A 11 -30.69 13.03 -2.34
N PRO A 12 -29.73 13.95 -2.57
CA PRO A 12 -29.95 15.12 -3.42
C PRO A 12 -29.88 14.76 -4.92
N PRO A 13 -30.66 15.45 -5.78
CA PRO A 13 -30.69 15.20 -7.22
C PRO A 13 -29.47 15.79 -7.95
N SER A 14 -28.99 15.07 -8.97
CA SER A 14 -27.98 15.54 -9.93
C SER A 14 -28.53 16.65 -10.85
N PRO A 15 -27.79 17.74 -11.09
CA PRO A 15 -28.14 18.69 -12.15
C PRO A 15 -27.64 18.21 -13.52
N ARG A 16 -28.56 18.28 -14.48
CA ARG A 16 -28.35 18.13 -15.93
C ARG A 16 -27.51 19.30 -16.47
N GLY A 17 -26.65 19.04 -17.45
CA GLY A 17 -26.17 20.08 -18.38
C GLY A 17 -27.33 20.70 -19.18
N PRO A 18 -27.13 21.79 -19.94
CA PRO A 18 -26.40 21.65 -21.21
C PRO A 18 -25.66 22.90 -21.73
N ALA A 19 -25.04 22.70 -22.90
CA ALA A 19 -24.90 23.65 -24.02
C ALA A 19 -23.85 24.78 -23.96
N GLY A 20 -22.83 24.63 -24.82
CA GLY A 20 -22.56 25.58 -25.91
C GLY A 20 -21.80 26.87 -25.59
N GLY A 21 -20.65 27.06 -26.25
CA GLY A 21 -20.07 28.40 -26.44
C GLY A 21 -18.55 28.40 -26.53
N ALA A 22 -18.01 28.30 -27.74
CA ALA A 22 -16.60 28.49 -28.06
C ALA A 22 -16.20 29.97 -27.95
N TRP A 23 -15.21 30.34 -27.13
CA TRP A 23 -14.47 31.61 -27.26
C TRP A 23 -12.98 31.45 -26.85
N VAL A 24 -12.16 31.46 -27.89
CA VAL A 24 -10.79 31.98 -28.08
C VAL A 24 -9.96 32.41 -26.85
N SER A 25 -8.74 31.86 -26.81
CA SER A 25 -7.56 32.23 -26.02
C SER A 25 -7.32 33.74 -25.86
N TRP A 26 -6.71 34.16 -24.75
CA TRP A 26 -5.38 34.79 -24.72
C TRP A 26 -4.97 35.20 -23.28
N LEU A 27 -3.66 35.07 -23.04
CA LEU A 27 -2.79 35.78 -22.08
C LEU A 27 -2.61 35.29 -20.63
N MET A 28 -1.35 34.87 -20.42
CA MET A 28 -0.43 35.34 -19.38
C MET A 28 -0.60 34.82 -17.95
N GLY A 29 0.32 33.91 -17.62
CA GLY A 29 1.41 34.29 -16.71
C GLY A 29 1.00 34.57 -15.28
N LEU A 30 0.88 33.50 -14.48
CA LEU A 30 1.06 33.59 -13.04
C LEU A 30 1.75 32.30 -12.56
N VAL A 31 3.08 32.35 -12.47
CA VAL A 31 3.87 31.34 -11.75
C VAL A 31 3.64 31.61 -10.26
N LEU A 32 2.58 31.03 -9.70
CA LEU A 32 2.48 30.88 -8.26
C LEU A 32 3.37 29.70 -7.87
N ALA A 33 4.57 30.00 -7.40
CA ALA A 33 5.35 29.08 -6.58
C ALA A 33 4.62 28.93 -5.24
N ILE A 34 3.54 28.16 -5.22
CA ILE A 34 3.03 27.60 -3.97
C ILE A 34 4.03 26.51 -3.62
N GLY A 35 4.84 26.77 -2.60
CA GLY A 35 5.59 25.74 -1.90
C GLY A 35 4.60 24.70 -1.39
N THR A 36 4.33 23.70 -2.22
CA THR A 36 3.73 22.46 -1.78
C THR A 36 4.76 21.83 -0.87
N GLY A 37 4.56 21.97 0.44
CA GLY A 37 5.03 20.95 1.36
C GLY A 37 4.48 19.64 0.82
N ILE A 38 5.35 18.87 0.16
CA ILE A 38 5.02 17.53 -0.30
C ILE A 38 4.86 16.73 0.99
N ALA A 39 3.64 16.73 1.52
CA ALA A 39 3.20 15.60 2.32
C ALA A 39 3.50 14.37 1.45
N PRO A 40 4.28 13.39 1.93
CA PRO A 40 4.53 12.19 1.15
C PRO A 40 3.17 11.65 0.73
N PRO A 41 2.98 11.30 -0.56
CA PRO A 41 1.70 10.80 -1.02
C PRO A 41 1.33 9.63 -0.13
N SER A 42 0.16 9.76 0.54
CA SER A 42 -0.51 8.64 1.19
C SER A 42 -0.43 7.47 0.22
N ALA A 43 0.23 6.38 0.63
CA ALA A 43 0.55 5.25 -0.23
C ALA A 43 -0.74 4.72 -0.87
N GLY A 44 -1.06 5.25 -2.06
CA GLY A 44 -2.18 4.84 -2.86
C GLY A 44 -1.96 3.40 -3.28
N ALA A 45 -3.04 2.63 -3.27
CA ALA A 45 -3.09 1.22 -3.61
C ALA A 45 -2.87 0.94 -5.12
N GLY A 46 -1.84 1.53 -5.72
CA GLY A 46 -1.35 1.17 -7.05
C GLY A 46 -0.47 -0.08 -6.99
N GLU A 47 -0.46 -0.88 -8.06
CA GLU A 47 0.37 -2.08 -8.19
C GLU A 47 1.86 -1.71 -8.20
N ASP A 48 2.46 -1.55 -7.02
CA ASP A 48 3.87 -1.21 -6.90
C ASP A 48 4.71 -2.47 -7.12
N SER A 49 5.40 -2.56 -8.27
CA SER A 49 6.36 -3.63 -8.55
C SER A 49 7.47 -3.70 -7.49
N LEU A 50 8.19 -4.82 -7.38
CA LEU A 50 9.21 -4.95 -6.35
C LEU A 50 10.30 -3.88 -6.50
N GLY A 51 10.65 -3.53 -7.74
CA GLY A 51 11.54 -2.44 -8.07
C GLY A 51 11.04 -1.07 -7.58
N GLN A 52 9.77 -0.74 -7.85
CA GLN A 52 9.16 0.51 -7.40
C GLN A 52 9.07 0.59 -5.87
N SER A 53 8.71 -0.51 -5.22
CA SER A 53 8.66 -0.62 -3.76
C SER A 53 10.02 -0.42 -3.10
N ARG A 54 11.11 -0.89 -3.73
CA ARG A 54 12.49 -0.65 -3.26
C ARG A 54 12.92 0.79 -3.47
N GLU A 55 12.57 1.39 -4.59
CA GLU A 55 12.90 2.78 -4.88
C GLU A 55 12.19 3.74 -3.92
N GLN A 56 10.94 3.46 -3.57
CA GLN A 56 10.21 4.24 -2.57
C GLN A 56 10.89 4.19 -1.19
N LEU A 57 11.41 3.03 -0.79
CA LEU A 57 12.13 2.88 0.49
C LEU A 57 13.41 3.74 0.54
N ARG A 58 14.08 3.94 -0.60
CA ARG A 58 15.30 4.78 -0.66
C ARG A 58 15.03 6.26 -0.41
N ARG A 59 13.78 6.69 -0.45
CA ARG A 59 13.38 8.10 -0.23
C ARG A 59 13.24 8.47 1.24
N PHE A 60 13.27 7.50 2.16
CA PHE A 60 13.26 7.82 3.58
C PHE A 60 14.61 8.43 3.99
N PRO A 61 14.65 9.64 4.59
CA PRO A 61 15.89 10.33 4.95
C PRO A 61 16.51 9.79 6.25
N PHE A 62 16.24 8.54 6.61
CA PHE A 62 16.66 7.91 7.85
C PHE A 62 16.88 6.41 7.65
N GLN A 63 17.68 5.81 8.52
CA GLN A 63 17.78 4.35 8.59
C GLN A 63 16.52 3.79 9.27
N PRO A 64 15.89 2.75 8.71
CA PRO A 64 14.72 2.15 9.34
C PRO A 64 15.04 1.51 10.69
N ASP A 65 14.32 1.92 11.74
CA ASP A 65 14.35 1.29 13.06
C ASP A 65 12.98 0.66 13.38
N CYS A 66 12.99 -0.64 13.68
CA CYS A 66 11.78 -1.41 13.98
C CYS A 66 11.23 -1.17 15.39
N GLY A 67 11.99 -0.50 16.26
CA GLY A 67 11.57 -0.07 17.61
C GLY A 67 11.41 1.45 17.75
N GLY A 68 11.57 2.19 16.66
CA GLY A 68 11.53 3.65 16.63
C GLY A 68 10.12 4.24 16.59
N ASN A 69 10.03 5.47 16.10
CA ASN A 69 8.75 6.14 15.90
C ASN A 69 7.94 5.50 14.75
N THR A 70 6.68 5.91 14.58
CA THR A 70 5.77 5.34 13.57
C THR A 70 6.34 5.33 12.15
N GLN A 71 7.05 6.39 11.73
CA GLN A 71 7.64 6.43 10.39
C GLN A 71 8.79 5.45 10.24
N GLU A 72 9.64 5.34 11.27
CA GLU A 72 10.75 4.39 11.32
C GLU A 72 10.25 2.94 11.31
N MET A 73 9.22 2.64 12.10
CA MET A 73 8.57 1.33 12.11
C MET A 73 7.98 0.97 10.74
N VAL A 74 7.29 1.90 10.09
CA VAL A 74 6.73 1.69 8.75
C VAL A 74 7.83 1.41 7.74
N ALA A 75 8.91 2.19 7.74
CA ALA A 75 10.05 1.97 6.87
C ALA A 75 10.70 0.60 7.13
N CYS A 76 10.84 0.18 8.38
CA CYS A 76 11.41 -1.13 8.72
C CYS A 76 10.53 -2.26 8.19
N LEU A 77 9.22 -2.19 8.43
CA LEU A 77 8.27 -3.21 7.96
C LEU A 77 8.26 -3.29 6.43
N TRP A 78 8.38 -2.16 5.75
CA TRP A 78 8.48 -2.11 4.30
C TRP A 78 9.79 -2.73 3.78
N GLN A 79 10.91 -2.44 4.42
CA GLN A 79 12.19 -3.05 4.11
C GLN A 79 12.14 -4.57 4.25
N ARG A 80 11.60 -5.05 5.37
CA ARG A 80 11.45 -6.48 5.63
C ARG A 80 10.61 -7.17 4.57
N ARG A 81 9.48 -6.55 4.19
CA ARG A 81 8.62 -7.09 3.13
C ARG A 81 9.38 -7.24 1.82
N ASN A 82 10.14 -6.21 1.43
CA ASN A 82 10.92 -6.23 0.20
C ASN A 82 12.04 -7.28 0.21
N GLN A 83 12.63 -7.56 1.38
CA GLN A 83 13.63 -8.63 1.56
C GLN A 83 12.99 -10.02 1.41
N ASP A 84 11.82 -10.22 2.01
CA ASP A 84 11.07 -11.47 1.88
C ASP A 84 10.59 -11.68 0.43
N ASP A 85 10.13 -10.63 -0.25
CA ASP A 85 9.75 -10.67 -1.67
C ASP A 85 10.94 -11.05 -2.55
N ALA A 86 12.13 -10.49 -2.30
CA ALA A 86 13.37 -10.86 -2.99
C ALA A 86 13.71 -12.35 -2.79
N THR A 87 13.52 -12.83 -1.56
CA THR A 87 13.78 -14.23 -1.22
C THR A 87 12.80 -15.16 -1.93
N LEU A 88 11.52 -14.80 -1.96
CA LEU A 88 10.49 -15.55 -2.67
C LEU A 88 10.75 -15.56 -4.18
N GLU A 89 11.18 -14.42 -4.76
CA GLU A 89 11.57 -14.32 -6.17
C GLU A 89 12.64 -15.37 -6.52
N SER A 90 13.68 -15.46 -5.69
CA SER A 90 14.76 -16.43 -5.86
C SER A 90 14.30 -17.88 -5.70
N LEU A 91 13.37 -18.18 -4.78
CA LEU A 91 12.91 -19.55 -4.51
C LEU A 91 11.88 -20.05 -5.52
N LEU A 92 11.08 -19.15 -6.10
CA LEU A 92 10.02 -19.51 -7.04
C LEU A 92 10.52 -19.66 -8.49
N ASP A 93 11.80 -19.30 -8.73
CA ASP A 93 12.49 -19.39 -10.02
C ASP A 93 11.68 -18.78 -11.20
N SER A 94 10.88 -17.76 -10.90
CA SER A 94 10.04 -17.10 -11.89
C SER A 94 9.51 -15.75 -11.36
N PRO A 95 9.97 -14.61 -11.90
CA PRO A 95 9.40 -13.30 -11.56
C PRO A 95 7.91 -13.21 -11.90
N GLY A 96 7.44 -14.00 -12.89
CA GLY A 96 6.02 -14.08 -13.27
C GLY A 96 5.10 -14.65 -12.18
N ARG A 97 5.63 -15.35 -11.17
CA ARG A 97 4.82 -15.88 -10.06
C ARG A 97 4.80 -14.95 -8.84
N LEU A 98 5.80 -14.08 -8.71
CA LEU A 98 5.91 -13.19 -7.56
C LEU A 98 4.85 -12.09 -7.59
N GLU A 99 4.64 -11.43 -8.72
CA GLU A 99 3.70 -10.30 -8.77
C GLU A 99 2.23 -10.71 -8.51
N PRO A 100 1.72 -11.83 -9.04
CA PRO A 100 0.39 -12.33 -8.64
C PRO A 100 0.27 -12.61 -7.13
N TRP A 101 1.32 -13.14 -6.50
CA TRP A 101 1.38 -13.32 -5.05
C TRP A 101 1.33 -11.98 -4.32
N ARG A 102 2.17 -11.00 -4.72
CA ARG A 102 2.21 -9.67 -4.10
C ARG A 102 0.85 -8.97 -4.21
N SER A 103 0.19 -9.05 -5.37
CA SER A 103 -1.16 -8.50 -5.57
C SER A 103 -2.20 -9.16 -4.66
N SER A 104 -2.24 -10.49 -4.62
CA SER A 104 -3.19 -11.24 -3.78
C SER A 104 -2.98 -10.96 -2.29
N ARG A 105 -1.72 -10.97 -1.85
CA ARG A 105 -1.33 -10.65 -0.47
C ARG A 105 -1.76 -9.24 -0.08
N ARG A 106 -1.57 -8.27 -0.99
CA ARG A 106 -1.97 -6.87 -0.77
C ARG A 106 -3.48 -6.76 -0.54
N GLN A 107 -4.29 -7.39 -1.39
CA GLN A 107 -5.76 -7.34 -1.25
C GLN A 107 -6.22 -7.89 0.10
N VAL A 108 -5.69 -9.05 0.52
CA VAL A 108 -6.01 -9.66 1.82
C VAL A 108 -5.64 -8.71 2.96
N CYS A 109 -4.45 -8.11 2.92
CA CYS A 109 -3.95 -7.29 4.01
C CYS A 109 -4.58 -5.89 4.06
N LEU A 110 -4.96 -5.30 2.93
CA LEU A 110 -5.76 -4.07 2.90
C LEU A 110 -7.12 -4.30 3.58
N GLN A 111 -7.78 -5.41 3.25
CA GLN A 111 -9.04 -5.77 3.89
C GLN A 111 -8.90 -6.00 5.40
N ALA A 112 -7.81 -6.62 5.84
CA ALA A 112 -7.51 -6.82 7.26
C ALA A 112 -7.21 -5.49 7.99
N ALA A 113 -6.57 -4.54 7.31
CA ALA A 113 -6.19 -3.24 7.87
C ALA A 113 -7.31 -2.20 7.86
N ARG A 114 -8.47 -2.49 7.28
CA ARG A 114 -9.61 -1.57 7.14
C ARG A 114 -10.06 -0.94 8.47
N LYS A 115 -9.99 -1.66 9.59
CA LYS A 115 -10.34 -1.10 10.91
C LYS A 115 -9.40 0.01 11.40
N ALA A 116 -8.19 0.10 10.82
CA ALA A 116 -7.20 1.11 11.14
C ALA A 116 -7.16 2.24 10.10
N GLU A 117 -8.01 2.21 9.07
CA GLU A 117 -8.02 3.18 7.96
C GLU A 117 -8.19 4.63 8.46
N GLY A 118 -7.48 5.56 7.84
CA GLY A 118 -7.41 6.97 8.24
C GLY A 118 -6.51 7.25 9.46
N GLY A 119 -6.05 6.21 10.17
CA GLY A 119 -5.12 6.34 11.30
C GLY A 119 -3.65 6.16 10.92
N SER A 120 -2.75 6.69 11.75
CA SER A 120 -1.30 6.50 11.61
C SER A 120 -0.85 5.04 11.78
N LEU A 121 -1.70 4.18 12.36
CA LEU A 121 -1.47 2.75 12.50
C LEU A 121 -1.83 1.94 11.24
N HIS A 122 -2.62 2.49 10.31
CA HIS A 122 -3.02 1.79 9.09
C HIS A 122 -1.84 1.13 8.34
N PRO A 123 -0.75 1.85 8.01
CA PRO A 123 0.38 1.25 7.30
C PRO A 123 1.08 0.16 8.12
N ILE A 124 1.13 0.30 9.45
CA ILE A 124 1.74 -0.70 10.33
C ILE A 124 0.93 -2.00 10.31
N VAL A 125 -0.40 -1.91 10.44
CA VAL A 125 -1.29 -3.08 10.42
C VAL A 125 -1.22 -3.78 9.06
N TRP A 126 -1.31 -3.01 7.98
CA TRP A 126 -1.21 -3.54 6.60
C TRP A 126 0.13 -4.24 6.35
N LEU A 127 1.26 -3.56 6.59
CA LEU A 127 2.59 -4.13 6.34
C LEU A 127 2.92 -5.30 7.28
N SER A 128 2.42 -5.29 8.51
CA SER A 128 2.59 -6.42 9.44
C SER A 128 1.89 -7.67 8.92
N CYS A 129 0.68 -7.53 8.38
CA CYS A 129 -0.03 -8.62 7.71
C CYS A 129 0.77 -9.17 6.52
N GLU A 130 1.28 -8.31 5.64
CA GLU A 130 2.04 -8.75 4.46
C GLU A 130 3.32 -9.50 4.85
N ASN A 131 4.05 -8.97 5.84
CA ASN A 131 5.23 -9.64 6.39
C ASN A 131 4.90 -11.00 7.03
N ALA A 132 3.75 -11.13 7.70
CA ALA A 132 3.33 -12.40 8.30
C ALA A 132 3.05 -13.46 7.23
N LEU A 133 2.31 -13.09 6.17
CA LEU A 133 2.00 -13.99 5.06
C LEU A 133 3.27 -14.44 4.32
N ASN A 134 4.20 -13.52 4.06
CA ASN A 134 5.48 -13.86 3.44
C ASN A 134 6.32 -14.83 4.29
N ARG A 135 6.46 -14.54 5.58
CA ARG A 135 7.19 -15.40 6.51
C ARG A 135 6.62 -16.81 6.54
N GLU A 136 5.30 -16.92 6.54
CA GLU A 136 4.61 -18.21 6.55
C GLU A 136 4.82 -18.98 5.24
N LEU A 137 4.69 -18.32 4.10
CA LEU A 137 4.98 -18.93 2.79
C LEU A 137 6.44 -19.38 2.69
N LEU A 138 7.38 -18.53 3.08
CA LEU A 138 8.82 -18.85 3.11
C LEU A 138 9.10 -20.06 4.01
N ARG A 139 8.45 -20.12 5.19
CA ARG A 139 8.56 -21.28 6.10
C ARG A 139 8.06 -22.56 5.45
N GLN A 140 6.95 -22.51 4.71
CA GLN A 140 6.40 -23.67 4.02
C GLN A 140 7.25 -24.12 2.83
N ILE A 141 7.84 -23.20 2.06
CA ILE A 141 8.71 -23.52 0.92
C ILE A 141 10.06 -24.09 1.40
N ARG A 142 10.63 -23.52 2.47
CA ARG A 142 11.95 -23.95 2.97
C ARG A 142 11.94 -25.28 3.71
N ARG A 143 10.85 -25.63 4.41
CA ARG A 143 10.75 -26.88 5.18
C ARG A 143 11.03 -28.14 4.34
N PRO A 144 10.42 -28.32 3.16
CA PRO A 144 10.74 -29.44 2.28
C PRO A 144 12.20 -29.45 1.85
N LEU A 145 12.77 -28.29 1.51
CA LEU A 145 14.16 -28.16 1.03
C LEU A 145 15.18 -28.58 2.09
N THR A 146 14.92 -28.28 3.37
CA THR A 146 15.77 -28.72 4.47
C THR A 146 15.66 -30.22 4.76
N GLN A 147 14.48 -30.83 4.57
CA GLN A 147 14.29 -32.26 4.82
C GLN A 147 14.85 -33.15 3.70
N SER A 148 14.95 -32.63 2.47
CA SER A 148 15.58 -33.33 1.34
C SER A 148 17.11 -33.30 1.33
N ALA A 149 17.74 -32.50 2.20
CA ALA A 149 19.20 -32.38 2.28
C ALA A 149 19.85 -33.36 3.29
N ASP A 150 19.04 -34.06 4.08
CA ASP A 150 19.46 -35.03 5.10
C ASP A 150 19.32 -36.51 4.64
N LEU A 151 19.11 -36.73 3.33
CA LEU A 151 19.04 -38.04 2.67
C LEU A 151 20.23 -38.21 1.70
#